data_AF-A0A1H3MDF0-F1
#
_entry.id   AF-A0A1H3MDF0-F1
#
_cell.length_a   1.000
_cell.length_b   1.000
_cell.length_c   1.000
_cell.angle_alpha   90.00
_cell.angle_beta   90.00
_cell.angle_gamma   90.00
#
_symmetry.space_group_name_H-M   'P 1'
#
loop_
_entity.id
_entity.type
_entity.pdbx_description
1 polymer ?
#
loop_
_entity_poly.entity_id
_entity_poly.type
_entity_poly.pdbx_seq_one_letter_code
_entity_poly.pdbx_strand_id
1 'polypeptide(L)'
;MLEHGLLSPSFVPPPEIRHLRMLTRHRVQLMGDRTRDVTRLEQMLEDASIKLATVASSLSTVSARAMLGAMVAGQRDPAVLAETAKGKMRGKIPERREALGGHLTDAHARLVAQMLTRLDRVEQALAELGELIAEARRPWAHQLELLQNIPGVGPKVAQVIVAEAGADMSRFPSAAHLAFWAGLAPGVHESAARRTPVGVRHGNKWLTATLVEAAGSVGRSKDNYRGCPEFRGTSVAAR
;
A
#
# COMPACT_ATOMS: atom_id res chain seq x y z
N MET A 1 2.97 -3.29 40.55
CA MET A 1 3.64 -2.48 39.51
C MET A 1 2.71 -1.46 38.83
N LEU A 2 1.45 -1.79 38.51
CA LEU A 2 0.44 -0.79 38.09
C LEU A 2 0.00 0.18 39.21
N GLU A 3 0.08 -0.25 40.47
CA GLU A 3 -0.39 0.55 41.63
C GLU A 3 0.62 1.59 42.16
N HIS A 4 1.85 1.62 41.64
CA HIS A 4 2.88 2.58 42.09
C HIS A 4 3.09 3.75 41.12
N GLY A 5 2.26 3.91 40.08
CA GLY A 5 2.37 5.03 39.13
C GLY A 5 3.65 5.07 38.29
N LEU A 6 4.48 4.01 38.35
CA LEU A 6 5.78 3.89 37.66
C LEU A 6 5.65 3.53 36.17
N LEU A 7 4.42 3.30 35.69
CA LEU A 7 4.14 2.99 34.29
C LEU A 7 3.39 4.18 33.68
N SER A 8 4.00 4.84 32.71
CA SER A 8 3.29 5.80 31.87
C SER A 8 2.09 5.10 31.24
N PRO A 9 0.87 5.62 31.39
CA PRO A 9 -0.31 5.02 30.78
C PRO A 9 -0.06 4.90 29.27
N SER A 10 -0.28 3.69 28.73
CA SER A 10 -0.22 3.48 27.29
C SER A 10 -1.17 4.44 26.60
N PHE A 11 -0.71 5.16 25.58
CA PHE A 11 -1.53 6.13 24.86
C PHE A 11 -2.80 5.45 24.30
N VAL A 12 -3.96 5.83 24.83
CA VAL A 12 -5.28 5.43 24.34
C VAL A 12 -5.93 6.61 23.61
N PRO A 13 -6.14 6.53 22.29
CA PRO A 13 -6.79 7.61 21.54
C PRO A 13 -8.27 7.77 21.92
N PRO A 14 -8.86 8.96 21.71
CA PRO A 14 -10.30 9.17 21.83
C PRO A 14 -11.12 8.21 20.96
N PRO A 15 -12.40 7.94 21.30
CA PRO A 15 -13.25 6.97 20.59
C PRO A 15 -13.29 7.16 19.07
N GLU A 16 -13.42 8.40 18.61
CA GLU A 16 -13.51 8.73 17.19
C GLU A 16 -12.22 8.40 16.42
N ILE A 17 -11.05 8.64 17.04
CA ILE A 17 -9.75 8.26 16.46
C ILE A 17 -9.58 6.74 16.45
N ARG A 18 -10.06 6.03 17.48
CA ARG A 18 -10.05 4.55 17.48
C ARG A 18 -10.95 3.98 16.37
N HIS A 19 -12.09 4.60 16.12
CA HIS A 19 -12.97 4.23 15.00
C HIS A 19 -12.25 4.44 13.66
N LEU A 20 -11.69 5.63 13.42
CA LEU A 20 -10.94 5.90 12.18
C LEU A 20 -9.74 4.94 12.01
N ARG A 21 -9.07 4.58 13.11
CA ARG A 21 -7.99 3.58 13.13
C ARG A 21 -8.44 2.19 12.73
N MET A 22 -9.58 1.74 13.25
CA MET A 22 -10.16 0.46 12.85
C MET A 22 -10.41 0.43 11.34
N LEU A 23 -11.04 1.47 10.79
CA LEU A 23 -11.35 1.55 9.36
C LEU A 23 -10.08 1.60 8.48
N THR A 24 -9.13 2.47 8.82
CA THR A 24 -7.90 2.64 8.04
C THR A 24 -7.00 1.41 8.08
N ARG A 25 -6.90 0.71 9.21
CA ARG A 25 -6.18 -0.58 9.31
C ARG A 25 -6.86 -1.67 8.50
N HIS A 26 -8.18 -1.77 8.58
CA HIS A 26 -8.94 -2.74 7.79
C HIS A 26 -8.75 -2.52 6.28
N ARG A 27 -8.71 -1.26 5.84
CA ARG A 27 -8.41 -0.90 4.45
C ARG A 27 -7.06 -1.45 4.00
N VAL A 28 -6.01 -1.31 4.81
CA VAL A 28 -4.68 -1.83 4.48
C VAL A 28 -4.68 -3.36 4.42
N GLN A 29 -5.44 -4.03 5.29
CA GLN A 29 -5.61 -5.49 5.21
C GLN A 29 -6.28 -5.92 3.90
N LEU A 30 -7.39 -5.28 3.53
CA LEU A 30 -8.10 -5.55 2.26
C LEU A 30 -7.24 -5.26 1.04
N MET A 31 -6.43 -4.19 1.07
CA MET A 31 -5.45 -3.92 0.01
C MET A 31 -4.43 -5.06 -0.10
N GLY A 32 -3.94 -5.59 1.02
CA GLY A 32 -3.06 -6.75 1.04
C GLY A 32 -3.73 -8.02 0.50
N ASP A 33 -5.00 -8.24 0.83
CA ASP A 33 -5.78 -9.37 0.29
C ASP A 33 -5.97 -9.25 -1.21
N ARG A 34 -6.30 -8.05 -1.71
CA ARG A 34 -6.39 -7.77 -3.15
C ARG A 34 -5.08 -8.10 -3.85
N THR A 35 -3.93 -7.68 -3.31
CA THR A 35 -2.61 -7.99 -3.88
C THR A 35 -2.38 -9.50 -3.94
N ARG A 36 -2.63 -10.23 -2.84
CA ARG A 36 -2.47 -11.69 -2.81
C ARG A 36 -3.37 -12.38 -3.84
N ASP A 37 -4.58 -11.88 -4.02
CA ASP A 37 -5.55 -12.47 -4.94
C ASP A 37 -5.16 -12.24 -6.40
N VAL A 38 -4.62 -11.06 -6.72
CA VAL A 38 -4.02 -10.79 -8.03
C VAL A 38 -2.82 -11.70 -8.29
N THR A 39 -1.91 -11.85 -7.32
CA THR A 39 -0.74 -12.75 -7.47
C THR A 39 -1.16 -14.20 -7.64
N ARG A 40 -2.17 -14.67 -6.91
CA ARG A 40 -2.69 -16.04 -7.11
C ARG A 40 -3.29 -16.20 -8.49
N LEU A 41 -4.03 -15.20 -8.98
CA LEU A 41 -4.63 -15.23 -10.31
C LEU A 41 -3.53 -15.30 -11.39
N GLU A 42 -2.45 -14.54 -11.21
CA GLU A 42 -1.28 -14.60 -12.08
C GLU A 42 -0.66 -16.00 -12.10
N GLN A 43 -0.36 -16.58 -10.92
CA GLN A 43 0.18 -17.93 -10.82
C GLN A 43 -0.72 -18.98 -11.50
N MET A 44 -2.04 -18.85 -11.34
CA MET A 44 -2.99 -19.73 -12.02
C MET A 44 -2.89 -19.59 -13.55
N LEU A 45 -2.86 -18.37 -14.06
CA LEU A 45 -2.70 -18.16 -15.51
C LEU A 45 -1.36 -18.73 -16.02
N GLU A 46 -0.28 -18.60 -15.24
CA GLU A 46 1.03 -19.18 -15.57
C GLU A 46 1.02 -20.71 -15.62
N ASP A 47 0.32 -21.38 -14.69
CA ASP A 47 0.09 -22.83 -14.74
C ASP A 47 -0.63 -23.25 -16.03
N ALA A 48 -1.50 -22.40 -16.57
CA ALA A 48 -2.15 -22.60 -17.87
C ALA A 48 -1.28 -22.13 -19.07
N SER A 49 -0.01 -21.78 -18.86
CA SER A 49 0.90 -21.20 -19.86
C SER A 49 0.40 -19.89 -20.48
N ILE A 50 -0.40 -19.11 -19.74
CA ILE A 50 -0.91 -17.80 -20.15
C ILE A 50 -0.12 -16.70 -19.43
N LYS A 51 0.67 -15.94 -20.19
CA LYS A 51 1.55 -14.89 -19.66
C LYS A 51 0.92 -13.50 -19.75
N LEU A 52 -0.33 -13.35 -19.29
CA LEU A 52 -1.05 -12.09 -19.41
C LEU A 52 -0.38 -10.92 -18.64
N ALA A 53 0.33 -11.21 -17.55
CA ALA A 53 1.01 -10.20 -16.74
C ALA A 53 2.25 -9.56 -17.40
N THR A 54 2.83 -10.19 -18.44
CA THR A 54 3.95 -9.59 -19.18
C THR A 54 3.49 -8.50 -20.13
N VAL A 55 2.24 -8.61 -20.61
CA VAL A 55 1.65 -7.71 -21.60
C VAL A 55 0.72 -6.67 -20.97
N ALA A 56 0.09 -7.00 -19.83
CA ALA A 56 -0.78 -6.10 -19.08
C ALA A 56 -0.03 -5.46 -17.90
N SER A 57 -0.21 -4.15 -17.70
CA SER A 57 0.38 -3.46 -16.55
C SER A 57 -0.20 -3.93 -15.20
N SER A 58 -1.42 -4.48 -15.21
CA SER A 58 -2.05 -5.14 -14.08
C SER A 58 -3.22 -6.00 -14.55
N LEU A 59 -3.44 -7.13 -13.88
CA LEU A 59 -4.61 -8.01 -14.09
C LEU A 59 -5.93 -7.37 -13.63
N SER A 60 -5.88 -6.27 -12.89
CA SER A 60 -7.05 -5.48 -12.50
C SER A 60 -7.51 -4.47 -13.55
N THR A 61 -6.75 -4.28 -14.65
CA THR A 61 -7.11 -3.31 -15.70
C THR A 61 -8.37 -3.73 -16.46
N VAL A 62 -9.12 -2.75 -16.99
CA VAL A 62 -10.35 -3.00 -17.78
C VAL A 62 -10.08 -3.98 -18.92
N SER A 63 -8.96 -3.84 -19.63
CA SER A 63 -8.61 -4.73 -20.73
C SER A 63 -8.26 -6.14 -20.25
N ALA A 64 -7.49 -6.28 -19.15
CA ALA A 64 -7.19 -7.60 -18.59
C ALA A 64 -8.45 -8.30 -18.07
N ARG A 65 -9.32 -7.58 -17.35
CA ARG A 65 -10.61 -8.09 -16.87
C ARG A 65 -11.52 -8.54 -18.03
N ALA A 66 -11.54 -7.80 -19.13
CA ALA A 66 -12.32 -8.17 -20.30
C ALA A 66 -11.78 -9.44 -20.99
N MET A 67 -10.45 -9.59 -21.12
CA MET A 67 -9.82 -10.81 -21.62
C MET A 67 -10.11 -12.01 -20.72
N LEU A 68 -9.96 -11.84 -19.39
CA LEU A 68 -10.25 -12.89 -18.42
C LEU A 68 -11.74 -13.27 -18.42
N GLY A 69 -12.64 -12.30 -18.61
CA GLY A 69 -14.07 -12.56 -18.80
C GLY A 69 -14.36 -13.38 -20.05
N ALA A 70 -13.71 -13.06 -21.18
CA ALA A 70 -13.84 -13.84 -22.41
C ALA A 70 -13.29 -15.27 -22.26
N MET A 71 -12.16 -15.44 -21.55
CA MET A 71 -11.61 -16.74 -21.18
C MET A 71 -12.60 -17.54 -20.31
N VAL A 72 -13.22 -16.91 -19.31
CA VAL A 72 -14.24 -17.55 -18.48
C VAL A 72 -15.46 -17.96 -19.31
N ALA A 73 -15.85 -17.15 -20.31
CA ALA A 73 -16.96 -17.43 -21.22
C ALA A 73 -16.67 -18.54 -22.26
N GLY A 74 -15.50 -19.16 -22.22
CA GLY A 74 -15.14 -20.26 -23.11
C GLY A 74 -14.30 -19.86 -24.32
N GLN A 75 -13.94 -18.58 -24.48
CA GLN A 75 -13.04 -18.19 -25.56
C GLN A 75 -11.63 -18.71 -25.31
N ARG A 76 -11.02 -19.32 -26.33
CA ARG A 76 -9.67 -19.88 -26.31
C ARG A 76 -8.79 -19.34 -27.43
N ASP A 77 -9.38 -18.71 -28.45
CA ASP A 77 -8.63 -18.13 -29.56
C ASP A 77 -7.81 -16.90 -29.10
N PRO A 78 -6.46 -16.97 -29.14
CA PRO A 78 -5.59 -15.86 -28.76
C PRO A 78 -5.84 -14.57 -29.57
N ALA A 79 -6.25 -14.69 -30.84
CA ALA A 79 -6.54 -13.54 -31.69
C ALA A 79 -7.79 -12.81 -31.23
N VAL A 80 -8.87 -13.54 -30.91
CA VAL A 80 -10.11 -12.94 -30.40
C VAL A 80 -9.91 -12.34 -29.02
N LEU A 81 -9.16 -13.01 -28.15
CA LEU A 81 -8.82 -12.48 -26.84
C LEU A 81 -8.02 -11.17 -26.96
N ALA A 82 -7.05 -11.11 -27.87
CA ALA A 82 -6.26 -9.91 -28.12
C ALA A 82 -7.10 -8.71 -28.61
N GLU A 83 -8.14 -8.93 -29.42
CA GLU A 83 -8.98 -7.81 -29.91
C GLU A 83 -9.83 -7.16 -28.81
N THR A 84 -10.06 -7.86 -27.70
CA THR A 84 -10.73 -7.31 -26.50
C THR A 84 -9.89 -6.19 -25.82
N ALA A 85 -8.63 -6.01 -26.21
CA ALA A 85 -7.76 -4.98 -25.68
C ALA A 85 -8.22 -3.55 -26.04
N LYS A 86 -8.30 -2.69 -25.02
CA LYS A 86 -8.59 -1.26 -25.17
C LYS A 86 -7.34 -0.38 -24.99
N GLY A 87 -7.36 0.80 -25.60
CA GLY A 87 -6.38 1.87 -25.39
C GLY A 87 -4.94 1.52 -25.79
N LYS A 88 -3.95 1.97 -24.99
CA LYS A 88 -2.50 1.78 -25.25
C LYS A 88 -2.10 0.31 -25.40
N MET A 89 -2.88 -0.60 -24.83
CA MET A 89 -2.61 -2.03 -24.93
C MET A 89 -2.74 -2.54 -26.36
N ARG A 90 -3.53 -1.87 -27.23
CA ARG A 90 -3.68 -2.18 -28.66
C ARG A 90 -2.35 -2.14 -29.45
N GLY A 91 -1.33 -1.42 -28.98
CA GLY A 91 -0.02 -1.42 -29.62
C GLY A 91 0.76 -2.75 -29.52
N LYS A 92 0.38 -3.63 -28.58
CA LYS A 92 1.08 -4.91 -28.29
C LYS A 92 0.34 -6.15 -28.81
N ILE A 93 -0.48 -6.05 -29.87
CA ILE A 93 -1.23 -7.22 -30.41
C ILE A 93 -0.32 -8.41 -30.77
N PRO A 94 0.85 -8.25 -31.43
CA PRO A 94 1.66 -9.40 -31.82
C PRO A 94 2.22 -10.16 -30.61
N GLU A 95 2.79 -9.47 -29.62
CA GLU A 95 3.27 -10.06 -28.35
C GLU A 95 2.15 -10.78 -27.56
N ARG A 96 0.89 -10.37 -27.75
CA ARG A 96 -0.27 -10.94 -27.07
C ARG A 96 -0.72 -12.28 -27.62
N ARG A 97 -0.61 -12.52 -28.93
CA ARG A 97 -0.98 -13.82 -29.51
C ARG A 97 -0.09 -14.94 -28.96
N GLU A 98 1.19 -14.63 -28.78
CA GLU A 98 2.16 -15.55 -28.19
C GLU A 98 1.93 -15.74 -26.67
N ALA A 99 1.66 -14.66 -25.93
CA ALA A 99 1.38 -14.74 -24.49
C ALA A 99 0.06 -15.44 -24.13
N LEU A 100 -0.89 -15.54 -25.07
CA LEU A 100 -2.23 -16.10 -24.87
C LEU A 100 -2.40 -17.51 -25.46
N GLY A 101 -1.38 -18.07 -26.13
CA GLY A 101 -1.41 -19.40 -26.77
C GLY A 101 -1.36 -20.59 -25.82
N GLY A 102 -1.69 -20.39 -24.53
CA GLY A 102 -1.65 -21.42 -23.50
C GLY A 102 -2.81 -22.41 -23.54
N HIS A 103 -2.80 -23.33 -22.59
CA HIS A 103 -3.74 -24.43 -22.43
C HIS A 103 -4.73 -24.16 -21.27
N LEU A 104 -5.69 -23.28 -21.53
CA LEU A 104 -6.77 -23.01 -20.59
C LEU A 104 -7.86 -24.08 -20.70
N THR A 105 -7.92 -24.98 -19.72
CA THR A 105 -9.00 -25.95 -19.57
C THR A 105 -10.25 -25.30 -18.97
N ASP A 106 -11.39 -25.97 -19.03
CA ASP A 106 -12.60 -25.49 -18.37
C ASP A 106 -12.47 -25.50 -16.84
N ALA A 107 -11.64 -26.38 -16.28
CA ALA A 107 -11.30 -26.34 -14.86
C ALA A 107 -10.53 -25.05 -14.51
N HIS A 108 -9.54 -24.67 -15.33
CA HIS A 108 -8.82 -23.40 -15.19
C HIS A 108 -9.78 -22.21 -15.27
N ALA A 109 -10.67 -22.19 -16.27
CA ALA A 109 -11.66 -21.13 -16.44
C ALA A 109 -12.59 -20.99 -15.21
N ARG A 110 -13.03 -22.10 -14.62
CA ARG A 110 -13.85 -22.09 -13.39
C ARG A 110 -13.09 -21.53 -12.18
N LEU A 111 -11.81 -21.85 -12.03
CA LEU A 111 -10.98 -21.29 -10.96
C LEU A 111 -10.77 -19.78 -11.16
N VAL A 112 -10.43 -19.35 -12.37
CA VAL A 112 -10.31 -17.93 -12.72
C VAL A 112 -11.60 -17.19 -12.41
N ALA A 113 -12.77 -17.73 -12.75
CA ALA A 113 -14.06 -17.11 -12.42
C ALA A 113 -14.28 -16.90 -10.91
N GLN A 114 -13.92 -17.89 -10.08
CA GLN A 114 -14.02 -17.77 -8.61
C GLN A 114 -13.05 -16.71 -8.07
N MET A 115 -11.83 -16.65 -8.61
CA MET A 115 -10.82 -15.66 -8.21
C MET A 115 -11.22 -14.25 -8.59
N LEU A 116 -11.78 -14.05 -9.80
CA LEU A 116 -12.33 -12.77 -10.23
C LEU A 116 -13.49 -12.33 -9.33
N THR A 117 -14.42 -13.24 -9.01
CA THR A 117 -15.53 -12.94 -8.09
C THR A 117 -15.02 -12.48 -6.72
N ARG A 118 -13.98 -13.11 -6.20
CA ARG A 118 -13.38 -12.71 -4.92
C ARG A 118 -12.69 -11.35 -5.01
N LEU A 119 -11.96 -11.09 -6.10
CA LEU A 119 -11.36 -9.77 -6.35
C LEU A 119 -12.42 -8.68 -6.41
N ASP A 120 -13.55 -8.93 -7.07
CA ASP A 120 -14.64 -7.96 -7.21
C ASP A 120 -15.28 -7.64 -5.85
N ARG A 121 -15.45 -8.65 -4.98
CA ARG A 121 -15.92 -8.44 -3.61
C ARG A 121 -14.94 -7.61 -2.78
N VAL A 122 -13.64 -7.85 -2.91
CA VAL A 122 -12.63 -7.05 -2.20
C VAL A 122 -12.60 -5.62 -2.72
N GLU A 123 -12.73 -5.42 -4.03
CA GLU A 123 -12.81 -4.08 -4.63
C GLU A 123 -14.07 -3.33 -4.19
N GLN A 124 -15.22 -4.00 -4.11
CA GLN A 124 -16.45 -3.43 -3.56
C GLN A 124 -16.29 -3.05 -2.08
N ALA A 125 -15.78 -3.95 -1.24
CA ALA A 125 -15.55 -3.68 0.18
C ALA A 125 -14.57 -2.51 0.40
N LEU A 126 -13.55 -2.38 -0.45
CA LEU A 126 -12.63 -1.23 -0.43
C LEU A 126 -13.33 0.09 -0.79
N ALA A 127 -14.28 0.08 -1.72
CA ALA A 127 -15.06 1.26 -2.08
C ALA A 127 -16.00 1.68 -0.94
N GLU A 128 -16.76 0.73 -0.38
CA GLU A 128 -17.64 0.95 0.78
C GLU A 128 -16.86 1.49 1.98
N LEU A 129 -15.69 0.90 2.27
CA LEU A 129 -14.81 1.36 3.33
C LEU A 129 -14.21 2.75 3.04
N GLY A 130 -14.01 3.07 1.76
CA GLY A 130 -13.60 4.41 1.32
C GLY A 130 -14.60 5.49 1.74
N GLU A 131 -15.90 5.22 1.54
CA GLU A 131 -16.98 6.12 1.96
C GLU A 131 -17.07 6.25 3.48
N LEU A 132 -16.97 5.13 4.21
CA LEU A 132 -16.95 5.16 5.68
C LEU A 132 -15.78 5.98 6.23
N ILE A 133 -14.59 5.86 5.64
CA ILE A 133 -13.42 6.67 6.01
C ILE A 133 -13.63 8.13 5.63
N ALA A 134 -14.27 8.42 4.49
CA ALA A 134 -14.56 9.77 4.06
C ALA A 134 -15.53 10.50 5.00
N GLU A 135 -16.49 9.78 5.56
CA GLU A 135 -17.39 10.29 6.60
C GLU A 135 -16.65 10.48 7.94
N ALA A 136 -15.99 9.41 8.42
CA ALA A 136 -15.36 9.40 9.74
C ALA A 136 -14.24 10.45 9.88
N ARG A 137 -13.63 10.88 8.78
CA ARG A 137 -12.53 11.87 8.79
C ARG A 137 -12.99 13.33 8.82
N ARG A 138 -14.28 13.62 8.61
CA ARG A 138 -14.82 14.99 8.50
C ARG A 138 -14.40 15.93 9.63
N PRO A 139 -14.36 15.51 10.92
CA PRO A 139 -13.94 16.37 12.02
C PRO A 139 -12.51 16.91 11.90
N TRP A 140 -11.66 16.26 11.09
CA TRP A 140 -10.24 16.62 10.94
C TRP A 140 -9.91 17.10 9.52
N ALA A 141 -10.88 17.64 8.78
CA ALA A 141 -10.68 18.11 7.41
C ALA A 141 -9.51 19.11 7.31
N HIS A 142 -9.44 20.08 8.22
CA HIS A 142 -8.38 21.08 8.25
C HIS A 142 -6.99 20.46 8.51
N GLN A 143 -6.87 19.56 9.48
CA GLN A 143 -5.62 18.89 9.79
C GLN A 143 -5.15 18.00 8.62
N LEU A 144 -6.08 17.35 7.93
CA LEU A 144 -5.77 16.55 6.74
C LEU A 144 -5.28 17.41 5.57
N GLU A 145 -5.84 18.61 5.39
CA GLU A 145 -5.38 19.57 4.38
C GLU A 145 -3.96 20.04 4.70
N LEU A 146 -3.70 20.43 5.95
CA LEU A 146 -2.35 20.83 6.39
C LEU A 146 -1.31 19.72 6.18
N LEU A 147 -1.64 18.48 6.51
CA LEU A 147 -0.74 17.33 6.31
C LEU A 147 -0.42 17.10 4.83
N GLN A 148 -1.34 17.38 3.91
CA GLN A 148 -1.13 17.20 2.47
C GLN A 148 -0.17 18.22 1.86
N ASN A 149 0.16 19.30 2.57
CA ASN A 149 1.22 20.23 2.15
C ASN A 149 2.62 19.65 2.35
N ILE A 150 2.77 18.54 3.08
CA ILE A 150 4.05 17.86 3.27
C ILE A 150 4.35 17.03 2.00
N PRO A 151 5.52 17.21 1.36
CA PRO A 151 5.90 16.38 0.21
C PRO A 151 5.84 14.88 0.53
N GLY A 152 5.16 14.12 -0.34
CA GLY A 152 4.95 12.68 -0.17
C GLY A 152 3.76 12.28 0.70
N VAL A 153 3.09 13.24 1.36
CA VAL A 153 1.89 12.98 2.16
C VAL A 153 0.65 13.21 1.30
N GLY A 154 0.18 12.14 0.66
CA GLY A 154 -1.10 12.15 -0.04
C GLY A 154 -2.31 11.98 0.90
N PRO A 155 -3.56 12.06 0.38
CA PRO A 155 -4.78 11.95 1.19
C PRO A 155 -4.83 10.69 2.06
N LYS A 156 -4.40 9.54 1.53
CA LYS A 156 -4.39 8.26 2.25
C LYS A 156 -3.36 8.24 3.39
N VAL A 157 -2.19 8.84 3.16
CA VAL A 157 -1.10 8.95 4.14
C VAL A 157 -1.55 9.87 5.28
N ALA A 158 -2.12 11.03 4.96
CA ALA A 158 -2.67 11.96 5.94
C ALA A 158 -3.74 11.31 6.83
N GLN A 159 -4.66 10.53 6.23
CA GLN A 159 -5.67 9.77 6.98
C GLN A 159 -5.05 8.80 7.98
N VAL A 160 -4.00 8.07 7.59
CA VAL A 160 -3.32 7.13 8.49
C VAL A 160 -2.57 7.87 9.61
N ILE A 161 -1.92 9.00 9.30
CA ILE A 161 -1.28 9.84 10.32
C ILE A 161 -2.30 10.27 11.37
N VAL A 162 -3.45 10.82 10.95
CA VAL A 162 -4.51 11.21 11.89
C VAL A 162 -5.11 10.01 12.62
N ALA A 163 -5.29 8.86 11.96
CA ALA A 163 -5.83 7.67 12.62
C ALA A 163 -4.89 7.07 13.68
N GLU A 164 -3.58 7.10 13.45
CA GLU A 164 -2.59 6.49 14.31
C GLU A 164 -2.03 7.46 15.36
N ALA A 165 -1.60 8.65 14.96
CA ALA A 165 -1.09 9.66 15.88
C ALA A 165 -2.23 10.45 16.53
N GLY A 166 -3.40 10.56 15.90
CA GLY A 166 -4.49 11.46 16.28
C GLY A 166 -4.26 12.90 15.79
N ALA A 167 -5.25 13.78 15.96
CA ALA A 167 -5.16 15.18 15.48
C ALA A 167 -4.51 16.17 16.46
N ASP A 168 -4.60 15.93 17.77
CA ASP A 168 -3.96 16.75 18.80
C ASP A 168 -2.48 16.37 18.98
N MET A 169 -1.53 17.27 18.73
CA MET A 169 -0.10 16.98 18.90
C MET A 169 0.41 17.23 20.33
N SER A 170 -0.36 17.87 21.21
CA SER A 170 0.04 18.17 22.61
C SER A 170 0.32 16.90 23.43
N ARG A 171 -0.22 15.75 23.01
CA ARG A 171 0.04 14.44 23.61
C ARG A 171 1.50 13.99 23.51
N PHE A 172 2.26 14.55 22.56
CA PHE A 172 3.67 14.25 22.37
C PHE A 172 4.50 15.44 22.88
N PRO A 173 5.44 15.22 23.83
CA PRO A 173 6.28 16.31 24.35
C PRO A 173 7.12 17.00 23.27
N SER A 174 7.51 16.26 22.23
CA SER A 174 8.19 16.82 21.06
C SER A 174 8.01 15.95 19.82
N ALA A 175 8.37 16.47 18.65
CA ALA A 175 8.40 15.71 17.40
C ALA A 175 9.32 14.48 17.48
N ALA A 176 10.42 14.55 18.26
CA ALA A 176 11.30 13.41 18.49
C ALA A 176 10.59 12.28 19.25
N HIS A 177 9.70 12.61 20.20
CA HIS A 177 8.89 11.62 20.91
C HIS A 177 7.89 10.94 19.98
N LEU A 178 7.27 11.69 19.05
CA LEU A 178 6.42 11.11 18.02
C LEU A 178 7.21 10.16 17.12
N ALA A 179 8.40 10.56 16.65
CA ALA A 179 9.26 9.72 15.81
C ALA A 179 9.73 8.45 16.54
N PHE A 180 10.04 8.56 17.85
CA PHE A 180 10.38 7.42 18.69
C PHE A 180 9.18 6.47 18.86
N TRP A 181 8.00 7.00 19.18
CA TRP A 181 6.76 6.23 19.32
C TRP A 181 6.34 5.54 18.00
N ALA A 182 6.54 6.22 16.87
CA ALA A 182 6.33 5.67 15.54
C ALA A 182 7.40 4.62 15.14
N GLY A 183 8.44 4.41 15.94
CA GLY A 183 9.53 3.47 15.64
C GLY A 183 10.47 3.93 14.51
N LEU A 184 10.49 5.23 14.18
CA LEU A 184 11.34 5.81 13.13
C LEU A 184 12.71 6.28 13.65
N ALA A 185 12.80 6.60 14.95
CA ALA A 185 14.06 7.06 15.53
C ALA A 185 15.07 5.91 15.66
N PRO A 186 16.33 6.09 15.21
CA PRO A 186 17.36 5.06 15.33
C PRO A 186 17.65 4.75 16.80
N GLY A 187 17.83 3.47 17.10
CA GLY A 187 18.26 3.01 18.42
C GLY A 187 19.70 2.52 18.40
N VAL A 188 20.45 2.85 19.46
CA VAL A 188 21.79 2.29 19.70
C VAL A 188 21.79 1.59 21.05
N HIS A 189 22.28 0.35 21.09
CA HIS A 189 22.71 -0.29 22.33
C HIS A 189 24.12 0.20 22.62
N GLU A 190 24.31 0.80 23.80
CA GLU A 190 25.61 1.25 24.26
C GLU A 190 25.93 0.55 25.57
N SER A 191 26.97 -0.28 25.55
CA SER A 191 27.50 -0.95 26.74
C SER A 191 29.02 -0.82 26.77
N ALA A 192 29.53 -0.22 27.85
CA ALA A 192 30.95 0.06 28.15
C ALA A 192 31.72 0.87 27.08
N ALA A 193 31.85 0.37 25.85
CA ALA A 193 32.48 1.05 24.70
C ALA A 193 32.02 0.51 23.32
N ARG A 194 31.04 -0.40 23.26
CA ARG A 194 30.53 -0.94 22.00
C ARG A 194 29.17 -0.32 21.67
N ARG A 195 29.04 0.15 20.43
CA ARG A 195 27.79 0.67 19.86
C ARG A 195 27.29 -0.33 18.83
N THR A 196 26.14 -0.96 19.10
CA THR A 196 25.46 -1.83 18.14
C THR A 196 24.08 -1.27 17.80
N PRO A 197 23.65 -1.33 16.53
CA PRO A 197 22.32 -0.87 16.14
C PRO A 197 21.23 -1.78 16.73
N VAL A 198 20.16 -1.17 17.25
CA VAL A 198 19.02 -1.85 17.88
C VAL A 198 18.02 -2.33 16.82
N GLY A 199 18.48 -3.14 15.85
CA GLY A 199 17.62 -3.81 14.85
C GLY A 199 16.37 -3.04 14.36
N VAL A 200 15.27 -3.76 14.14
CA VAL A 200 13.96 -3.15 13.87
C VAL A 200 13.27 -2.84 15.21
N ARG A 201 12.89 -1.58 15.44
CA ARG A 201 12.20 -1.16 16.66
C ARG A 201 10.74 -1.61 16.68
N HIS A 202 10.24 -1.93 17.89
CA HIS A 202 8.82 -2.11 18.13
C HIS A 202 8.13 -0.74 18.26
N GLY A 203 7.50 -0.29 17.17
CA GLY A 203 6.70 0.93 17.12
C GLY A 203 5.33 0.69 16.49
N ASN A 204 4.60 1.77 16.19
CA ASN A 204 3.35 1.66 15.46
C ASN A 204 3.57 1.27 14.00
N LYS A 205 3.57 -0.04 13.72
CA LYS A 205 3.86 -0.61 12.39
C LYS A 205 3.04 -0.01 11.24
N TRP A 206 1.80 0.40 11.49
CA TRP A 206 0.92 1.00 10.46
C TRP A 206 1.39 2.39 10.08
N LEU A 207 1.76 3.19 11.09
CA LEU A 207 2.31 4.52 10.88
C LEU A 207 3.72 4.45 10.27
N THR A 208 4.58 3.56 10.79
CA THR A 208 5.95 3.38 10.26
C THR A 208 5.93 3.01 8.78
N ALA A 209 5.15 1.98 8.40
CA ALA A 209 5.07 1.51 7.02
C ALA A 209 4.57 2.62 6.08
N THR A 210 3.53 3.36 6.51
CA THR A 210 2.94 4.44 5.71
C THR A 210 3.91 5.61 5.52
N LEU A 211 4.67 5.98 6.56
CA LEU A 211 5.67 7.06 6.48
C LEU A 211 6.88 6.66 5.63
N VAL A 212 7.32 5.40 5.70
CA VAL A 212 8.38 4.87 4.83
C VAL A 212 7.94 4.89 3.35
N GLU A 213 6.70 4.51 3.06
CA GLU A 213 6.15 4.57 1.70
C GLU A 213 6.06 6.02 1.19
N ALA A 214 5.57 6.94 2.03
CA ALA A 214 5.53 8.37 1.75
C ALA A 214 6.92 8.91 1.44
N ALA A 215 7.93 8.61 2.27
CA ALA A 215 9.31 9.04 2.05
C ALA A 215 9.90 8.46 0.74
N GLY A 216 9.62 7.18 0.44
CA GLY A 216 10.03 6.54 -0.81
C GLY A 216 9.42 7.19 -2.05
N SER A 217 8.20 7.72 -1.94
CA SER A 217 7.54 8.46 -3.04
C SER A 217 8.27 9.77 -3.37
N VAL A 218 8.74 10.50 -2.35
CA VAL A 218 9.53 11.73 -2.51
C VAL A 218 10.91 11.41 -3.09
N GLY A 219 11.54 10.32 -2.64
CA GLY A 219 12.84 9.89 -3.15
C GLY A 219 12.86 9.64 -4.66
N ARG A 220 11.71 9.27 -5.25
CA ARG A 220 11.54 9.06 -6.70
C ARG A 220 11.12 10.32 -7.47
N SER A 221 10.74 11.38 -6.78
CA SER A 221 10.31 12.64 -7.40
C SER A 221 11.53 13.48 -7.80
N LYS A 222 11.46 14.18 -8.94
CA LYS A 222 12.57 15.00 -9.46
C LYS A 222 12.85 16.26 -8.63
N ASP A 223 11.86 16.68 -7.85
CA ASP A 223 11.85 17.92 -7.07
C ASP A 223 11.97 17.59 -5.58
N ASN A 224 13.13 17.08 -5.17
CA ASN A 224 13.39 16.66 -3.79
C ASN A 224 14.67 17.27 -3.24
N TYR A 225 14.76 17.35 -1.90
CA TYR A 225 15.90 17.91 -1.15
C TYR A 225 17.27 17.28 -1.52
N ARG A 226 17.29 16.08 -2.11
CA ARG A 226 18.50 15.43 -2.64
C ARG A 226 18.97 15.98 -4.00
N GLY A 227 18.13 16.77 -4.67
CA GLY A 227 18.45 17.53 -5.89
C GLY A 227 19.10 18.89 -5.61
N CYS A 228 19.08 19.39 -4.37
CA CYS A 228 19.73 20.65 -4.01
C CYS A 228 21.27 20.52 -4.05
N PRO A 229 22.00 21.41 -4.75
CA PRO A 229 23.46 21.37 -4.86
C PRO A 229 24.21 21.45 -3.52
N GLU A 230 23.65 22.14 -2.52
CA GLU A 230 24.31 22.42 -1.24
C GLU A 230 24.61 21.19 -0.38
N PHE A 231 23.92 20.06 -0.60
CA PHE A 231 24.10 18.83 0.20
C PHE A 231 24.76 17.67 -0.56
N ARG A 232 25.23 17.88 -1.80
CA ARG A 232 26.06 16.88 -2.51
C ARG A 232 27.52 16.82 -2.02
N GLY A 233 27.90 17.69 -1.08
CA GLY A 233 29.29 17.94 -0.72
C GLY A 233 29.69 17.61 0.72
N THR A 234 29.00 16.73 1.45
CA THR A 234 29.48 16.25 2.77
C THR A 234 29.53 14.73 2.82
N SER A 235 30.51 14.18 2.10
CA SER A 235 31.24 13.03 2.59
C SER A 235 31.84 13.43 3.94
N VAL A 236 31.21 12.99 5.04
CA VAL A 236 31.81 13.06 6.37
C VAL A 236 33.03 12.15 6.32
N ALA A 237 34.18 12.74 6.03
CA ALA A 237 35.46 12.13 6.28
C ALA A 237 35.53 11.80 7.77
N ALA A 238 35.69 10.51 8.07
CA ALA A 238 36.03 10.05 9.39
C ALA A 238 37.31 10.77 9.87
N ARG A 239 37.20 11.44 11.00
CA ARG A 239 38.28 11.66 11.96
C ARG A 239 37.73 11.35 13.34
#